data_AF-A0A170Z9N2-F1
#
_entry.id   AF-A0A170Z9N2-F1
#
_cell.length_a   1.000
_cell.length_b   1.000
_cell.length_c   1.000
_cell.angle_alpha   90.00
_cell.angle_beta   90.00
_cell.angle_gamma   90.00
#
_symmetry.space_group_name_H-M   'P 1'
#
loop_
_entity.id
_entity.type
_entity.pdbx_description
1 polymer ?
#
loop_
_entity_poly.entity_id
_entity_poly.type
_entity_poly.pdbx_seq_one_letter_code
_entity_poly.pdbx_strand_id
1 'polypeptide(L)'
;LFNLDRLQAVDAGFKYVRDLWARASCDTCFVLDSTGCPTTVLSAAVQEILNISDVLNSCIDTHHNGTAVPDVVTCKACGDDYLKLNNVYNSIKADNGEINYCMDIIDLINSTRSEWSGKLGCCNDRKKPELIFLLSSAAVSILSALFYLMAYAFTTKRKQKLTSSKYDGAKVRQFRGNCF
;
A
#
# COMPACT_ATOMS: atom_id res chain seq x y z
N LEU A 1 3.45 -5.14 -52.80
CA LEU A 1 2.51 -5.79 -51.86
C LEU A 1 1.76 -4.78 -50.97
N PHE A 2 2.41 -3.73 -50.44
CA PHE A 2 1.84 -2.84 -49.40
C PHE A 2 0.82 -1.78 -49.85
N ASN A 3 0.47 -1.68 -51.13
CA ASN A 3 -0.44 -0.62 -51.63
C ASN A 3 -1.37 -1.09 -52.76
N LEU A 4 -1.61 -2.41 -52.87
CA LEU A 4 -2.49 -2.94 -53.91
C LEU A 4 -3.95 -3.12 -53.46
N ASP A 5 -4.22 -3.13 -52.15
CA ASP A 5 -5.55 -3.37 -51.61
C ASP A 5 -6.00 -2.21 -50.73
N ARG A 6 -7.27 -1.80 -50.89
CA ARG A 6 -7.90 -0.67 -50.19
C ARG A 6 -8.01 -0.91 -48.68
N LEU A 7 -8.04 -2.18 -48.26
CA LEU A 7 -8.07 -2.56 -46.85
C LEU A 7 -6.70 -2.44 -46.17
N GLN A 8 -5.59 -2.50 -46.93
CA GLN A 8 -4.21 -2.48 -46.43
C GLN A 8 -4.00 -3.36 -45.17
N ALA A 9 -4.59 -4.55 -45.13
CA ALA A 9 -4.67 -5.37 -43.92
C ALA A 9 -3.28 -5.67 -43.30
N VAL A 10 -2.25 -5.84 -44.13
CA VAL A 10 -0.88 -6.08 -43.67
C VAL A 10 -0.30 -4.86 -42.96
N ASP A 11 -0.53 -3.64 -43.48
CA ASP A 11 -0.05 -2.40 -42.85
C ASP A 11 -0.79 -2.12 -41.54
N ALA A 12 -2.11 -2.32 -41.52
CA ALA A 12 -2.92 -2.20 -40.31
C ALA A 12 -2.49 -3.22 -39.23
N GLY A 13 -2.25 -4.47 -39.62
CA GLY A 13 -1.75 -5.51 -38.73
C GLY A 13 -0.35 -5.21 -38.20
N PHE A 14 0.57 -4.77 -39.06
CA PHE A 14 1.92 -4.39 -38.64
C PHE A 14 1.90 -3.22 -37.65
N LYS A 15 1.12 -2.17 -37.92
CA LYS A 15 0.94 -1.04 -36.99
C LYS A 15 0.37 -1.51 -35.66
N TYR A 16 -0.64 -2.37 -35.66
CA TYR A 16 -1.21 -2.92 -34.44
C TYR A 16 -0.17 -3.65 -33.58
N VAL A 17 0.63 -4.53 -34.19
CA VAL A 17 1.69 -5.28 -33.48
C VAL A 17 2.76 -4.33 -32.93
N ARG A 18 3.22 -3.38 -33.73
CA ARG A 18 4.20 -2.38 -33.31
C ARG A 18 3.69 -1.53 -32.15
N ASP A 19 2.44 -1.09 -32.22
CA ASP A 19 1.85 -0.26 -31.18
C ASP A 19 1.62 -1.08 -29.89
N LEU A 20 1.32 -2.38 -30.01
CA LEU A 20 1.24 -3.29 -28.87
C LEU A 20 2.62 -3.47 -28.21
N TRP A 21 3.66 -3.69 -29.01
CA TRP A 21 5.04 -3.81 -28.54
C TRP A 21 5.49 -2.57 -27.75
N ALA A 22 5.19 -1.37 -28.28
CA ALA A 22 5.49 -0.11 -27.61
C ALA A 22 4.71 0.08 -26.30
N ARG A 23 3.41 -0.24 -26.28
CA ARG A 23 2.58 -0.15 -25.06
C ARG A 23 3.01 -1.11 -23.96
N ALA A 24 3.53 -2.27 -24.34
CA ALA A 24 4.04 -3.28 -23.39
C ALA A 24 5.49 -3.01 -22.95
N SER A 25 6.11 -1.92 -23.43
CA SER A 25 7.51 -1.56 -23.16
C SER A 25 8.48 -2.72 -23.42
N CYS A 26 8.22 -3.51 -24.46
CA CYS A 26 8.99 -4.73 -24.75
C CYS A 26 10.48 -4.46 -24.98
N ASP A 27 10.85 -3.27 -25.46
CA ASP A 27 12.26 -2.91 -25.66
C ASP A 27 13.09 -2.97 -24.37
N THR A 28 12.49 -2.64 -23.22
CA THR A 28 13.17 -2.65 -21.91
C THR A 28 13.54 -4.06 -21.42
N CYS A 29 12.90 -5.09 -21.99
CA CYS A 29 13.19 -6.48 -21.67
C CYS A 29 14.54 -6.92 -22.23
N PHE A 30 15.02 -6.26 -23.28
CA PHE A 30 16.17 -6.68 -24.09
C PHE A 30 17.30 -5.66 -24.03
N VAL A 31 18.51 -6.11 -24.34
CA VAL A 31 19.63 -5.21 -24.60
C VAL A 31 19.42 -4.56 -25.96
N LEU A 32 19.56 -3.23 -26.03
CA LEU A 32 19.50 -2.50 -27.30
C LEU A 32 20.86 -2.56 -28.00
N ASP A 33 20.83 -2.76 -29.33
CA ASP A 33 22.03 -2.67 -30.15
C ASP A 33 22.44 -1.22 -30.44
N SER A 34 23.52 -1.03 -31.20
CA SER A 34 24.02 0.29 -31.59
C SER A 34 23.06 1.08 -32.49
N THR A 35 22.04 0.43 -33.06
CA THR A 35 20.98 1.05 -33.87
C THR A 35 19.75 1.42 -33.04
N GLY A 36 19.73 1.06 -31.75
CA GLY A 36 18.58 1.25 -30.85
C GLY A 36 17.51 0.16 -31.01
N CYS A 37 17.79 -0.93 -31.72
CA CYS A 37 16.87 -2.05 -31.86
C CYS A 37 17.08 -3.06 -30.72
N PRO A 38 15.99 -3.67 -30.18
CA PRO A 38 16.11 -4.74 -29.19
C PRO A 38 16.78 -5.98 -29.80
N THR A 39 17.77 -6.50 -29.09
CA THR A 39 18.44 -7.77 -29.42
C THR A 39 17.65 -8.96 -28.90
N THR A 40 18.13 -10.18 -29.18
CA THR A 40 17.56 -11.42 -28.60
C THR A 40 18.04 -11.68 -27.17
N VAL A 41 18.90 -10.82 -26.61
CA VAL A 41 19.50 -11.01 -25.28
C VAL A 41 18.72 -10.19 -24.25
N LEU A 42 18.30 -10.85 -23.17
CA LEU A 42 17.59 -10.21 -22.06
C LEU A 42 18.50 -9.23 -21.31
N SER A 43 17.94 -8.13 -20.83
CA SER A 43 18.68 -7.18 -19.99
C SER A 43 19.10 -7.82 -18.67
N ALA A 44 20.22 -7.37 -18.10
CA ALA A 44 20.77 -7.92 -16.86
C ALA A 44 19.76 -7.88 -15.69
N ALA A 45 18.98 -6.79 -15.60
CA ALA A 45 17.92 -6.63 -14.62
C ALA A 45 16.82 -7.69 -14.75
N VAL A 46 16.38 -7.98 -15.98
CA VAL A 46 15.38 -9.01 -16.27
C VAL A 46 15.92 -10.39 -15.92
N GLN A 47 17.16 -10.69 -16.30
CA GLN A 47 17.79 -11.97 -15.97
C GLN A 47 17.90 -12.19 -14.45
N GLU A 48 18.24 -11.15 -13.69
CA GLU A 48 18.33 -11.23 -12.23
C GLU A 48 16.96 -11.52 -11.60
N ILE A 49 15.90 -10.84 -12.04
CA ILE A 49 14.53 -11.07 -11.56
C ILE A 49 14.07 -12.49 -11.87
N LEU A 50 14.28 -12.97 -13.09
CA LEU A 50 13.89 -14.31 -13.50
C LEU A 50 14.62 -15.37 -12.67
N ASN A 51 15.93 -15.21 -12.46
CA ASN A 51 16.72 -16.14 -11.66
C ASN A 51 16.24 -16.19 -10.19
N ILE A 52 15.97 -15.04 -9.57
CA ILE A 52 15.45 -15.01 -8.19
C ILE A 52 14.03 -15.60 -8.15
N SER A 53 13.22 -15.36 -9.18
CA SER A 53 11.88 -15.95 -9.28
C SER A 53 11.94 -17.47 -9.38
N ASP A 54 12.88 -18.03 -10.14
CA ASP A 54 13.06 -19.47 -10.26
C ASP A 54 13.49 -20.10 -8.93
N VAL A 55 14.40 -19.44 -8.20
CA VAL A 55 14.80 -19.86 -6.85
C VAL A 55 13.60 -19.83 -5.89
N LEU A 56 12.81 -18.75 -5.90
CA LEU A 56 11.61 -18.63 -5.08
C LEU A 56 10.59 -19.73 -5.39
N ASN A 57 10.31 -19.97 -6.69
CA ASN A 57 9.38 -21.00 -7.12
C ASN A 57 9.87 -22.39 -6.68
N SER A 58 11.16 -22.69 -6.85
CA SER A 58 11.74 -23.95 -6.38
C SER A 58 11.64 -24.11 -4.86
N CYS A 59 11.80 -23.02 -4.09
CA CYS A 59 11.61 -23.05 -2.65
C CYS A 59 10.14 -23.33 -2.28
N ILE A 60 9.21 -22.65 -2.94
CA ILE A 60 7.77 -22.85 -2.74
C ILE A 60 7.39 -24.30 -3.06
N ASP A 61 7.82 -24.84 -4.20
CA ASP A 61 7.53 -26.22 -4.60
C ASP A 61 8.07 -27.26 -3.60
N THR A 62 9.18 -26.94 -2.94
CA THR A 62 9.81 -27.84 -1.94
C THR A 62 9.05 -27.85 -0.61
N HIS A 63 8.53 -26.70 -0.17
CA HIS A 63 7.94 -26.54 1.16
C HIS A 63 6.42 -26.53 1.18
N HIS A 64 5.78 -26.23 0.04
CA HIS A 64 4.35 -26.12 -0.07
C HIS A 64 3.67 -27.49 -0.04
N ASN A 65 2.93 -27.75 1.04
CA ASN A 65 2.24 -29.03 1.24
C ASN A 65 0.73 -28.96 0.96
N GLY A 66 0.21 -27.85 0.42
CA GLY A 66 -1.19 -27.68 -0.02
C GLY A 66 -2.28 -27.85 1.05
N THR A 67 -1.91 -27.98 2.32
CA THR A 67 -2.80 -28.50 3.39
C THR A 67 -3.26 -27.44 4.38
N ALA A 68 -2.58 -26.29 4.47
CA ALA A 68 -2.92 -25.22 5.41
C ALA A 68 -2.72 -23.82 4.81
N VAL A 69 -3.65 -22.91 5.12
CA VAL A 69 -3.54 -21.47 4.82
C VAL A 69 -3.78 -20.68 6.12
N PRO A 70 -2.84 -19.84 6.57
CA PRO A 70 -1.56 -19.52 5.93
C PRO A 70 -0.56 -20.68 6.00
N ASP A 71 0.22 -20.86 4.95
CA ASP A 71 1.28 -21.87 4.86
C ASP A 71 2.56 -21.39 5.56
N VAL A 72 2.51 -21.37 6.90
CA VAL A 72 3.56 -20.78 7.75
C VAL A 72 4.95 -21.38 7.47
N VAL A 73 5.01 -22.67 7.09
CA VAL A 73 6.28 -23.35 6.79
C VAL A 73 6.91 -22.74 5.54
N THR A 74 6.16 -22.69 4.44
CA THR A 74 6.61 -22.10 3.18
C THR A 74 6.92 -20.61 3.33
N CYS A 75 6.06 -19.87 4.03
CA CYS A 75 6.26 -18.44 4.27
C CYS A 75 7.57 -18.15 5.03
N LYS A 76 7.92 -19.01 6.00
CA LYS A 76 9.14 -18.86 6.78
C LYS A 76 10.38 -19.30 6.00
N ALA A 77 10.29 -20.38 5.25
CA ALA A 77 11.42 -20.93 4.49
C ALA A 77 11.78 -20.04 3.28
N CYS A 78 10.79 -19.56 2.54
CA CYS A 78 10.98 -18.84 1.28
C CYS A 78 10.82 -17.31 1.42
N GLY A 79 10.64 -16.82 2.65
CA GLY A 79 10.38 -15.41 2.93
C GLY A 79 11.51 -14.49 2.48
N ASP A 80 12.75 -14.91 2.70
CA ASP A 80 13.94 -14.14 2.32
C ASP A 80 14.08 -14.02 0.79
N ASP A 81 13.80 -15.09 0.04
CA ASP A 81 13.81 -15.08 -1.43
C ASP A 81 12.70 -14.17 -1.98
N TYR A 82 11.50 -14.22 -1.40
CA TYR A 82 10.41 -13.31 -1.76
C TYR A 82 10.74 -11.84 -1.46
N LEU A 83 11.38 -11.56 -0.33
CA LEU A 83 11.84 -10.21 0.02
C LEU A 83 12.92 -9.74 -0.95
N LYS A 84 13.88 -10.61 -1.28
CA LYS A 84 14.94 -10.32 -2.25
C LYS A 84 14.36 -9.96 -3.62
N LEU A 85 13.41 -10.75 -4.13
CA LEU A 85 12.72 -10.49 -5.40
C LEU A 85 12.05 -9.11 -5.40
N ASN A 86 11.29 -8.80 -4.35
CA ASN A 86 10.62 -7.50 -4.24
C ASN A 86 11.60 -6.34 -4.12
N ASN A 87 12.71 -6.52 -3.40
CA ASN A 87 13.72 -5.48 -3.23
C ASN A 87 14.40 -5.14 -4.56
N VAL A 88 14.79 -6.14 -5.36
CA VAL A 88 15.37 -5.92 -6.69
C VAL A 88 14.36 -5.26 -7.63
N TYR A 89 13.12 -5.75 -7.64
CA TYR A 89 12.07 -5.11 -8.45
C TYR A 89 11.86 -3.63 -8.06
N ASN A 90 11.85 -3.33 -6.76
CA ASN A 90 11.61 -1.97 -6.26
C ASN A 90 12.83 -1.04 -6.42
N SER A 91 14.07 -1.52 -6.32
CA SER A 91 15.26 -0.68 -6.48
C SER A 91 15.31 -0.09 -7.89
N ILE A 92 15.10 -0.92 -8.90
CA ILE A 92 15.10 -0.50 -10.31
C ILE A 92 13.86 0.36 -10.63
N LYS A 93 12.71 0.10 -9.98
CA LYS A 93 11.53 0.96 -10.10
C LYS A 93 11.78 2.37 -9.56
N ALA A 94 12.57 2.50 -8.48
CA ALA A 94 12.80 3.76 -7.79
C ALA A 94 13.73 4.71 -8.55
N ASP A 95 14.67 4.18 -9.34
CA ASP A 95 15.70 5.00 -9.99
C ASP A 95 15.15 5.91 -11.10
N ASN A 96 14.03 5.56 -11.73
CA ASN A 96 13.55 6.26 -12.93
C ASN A 96 12.18 6.93 -12.80
N GLY A 97 11.44 6.76 -11.70
CA GLY A 97 10.11 7.35 -11.48
C GLY A 97 8.98 6.85 -12.41
N GLU A 98 9.35 6.29 -13.57
CA GLU A 98 8.52 5.56 -14.52
C GLU A 98 8.73 4.05 -14.38
N ILE A 99 7.66 3.28 -14.56
CA ILE A 99 7.71 1.82 -14.56
C ILE A 99 8.41 1.37 -15.85
N ASN A 100 9.74 1.22 -15.78
CA ASN A 100 10.60 0.82 -16.91
C ASN A 100 10.78 -0.69 -17.02
N TYR A 101 9.71 -1.45 -16.75
CA TYR A 101 9.70 -2.88 -16.99
C TYR A 101 8.76 -3.19 -18.13
N CYS A 102 9.16 -4.16 -18.95
CA CYS A 102 8.27 -4.83 -19.87
C CYS A 102 7.11 -5.46 -19.10
N MET A 103 5.96 -5.53 -19.77
CA MET A 103 4.73 -6.05 -19.17
C MET A 103 4.90 -7.46 -18.57
N ASP A 104 5.71 -8.31 -19.18
CA ASP A 104 6.00 -9.68 -18.70
C ASP A 104 6.56 -9.71 -17.27
N ILE A 105 7.47 -8.79 -16.93
CA ILE A 105 8.02 -8.69 -15.56
C ILE A 105 6.99 -8.15 -14.58
N ILE A 106 6.16 -7.20 -15.03
CA ILE A 106 5.06 -6.67 -14.21
C ILE A 106 4.07 -7.79 -13.88
N ASP A 107 3.71 -8.60 -14.87
CA ASP A 107 2.79 -9.72 -14.72
C ASP A 107 3.38 -10.83 -13.86
N LEU A 108 4.67 -11.16 -14.03
CA LEU A 108 5.38 -12.10 -13.16
C LEU A 108 5.27 -11.66 -11.70
N ILE A 109 5.66 -10.42 -11.39
CA ILE A 109 5.66 -9.91 -10.01
C ILE A 109 4.24 -9.82 -9.44
N ASN A 110 3.25 -9.43 -10.25
CA ASN A 110 1.85 -9.40 -9.81
C ASN A 110 1.32 -10.80 -9.51
N SER A 111 1.63 -11.78 -10.37
CA SER A 111 1.29 -13.18 -10.16
C SER A 111 1.93 -13.72 -8.88
N THR A 112 3.24 -13.53 -8.70
CA THR A 112 3.98 -13.95 -7.51
C THR A 112 3.42 -13.32 -6.24
N ARG A 113 3.07 -12.03 -6.26
CA ARG A 113 2.44 -11.35 -5.10
C ARG A 113 1.06 -11.91 -4.79
N SER A 114 0.26 -12.19 -5.80
CA SER A 114 -1.06 -12.80 -5.65
C SER A 114 -0.96 -14.22 -5.07
N GLU A 115 0.01 -15.01 -5.52
CA GLU A 115 0.30 -16.33 -4.98
C GLU A 115 0.78 -16.27 -3.53
N TRP A 116 1.78 -15.42 -3.25
CA TRP A 116 2.35 -15.25 -1.93
C TRP A 116 1.34 -14.77 -0.87
N SER A 117 0.57 -13.73 -1.19
CA SER A 117 -0.36 -13.13 -0.24
C SER A 117 -1.73 -13.80 -0.23
N GLY A 118 -2.22 -14.22 -1.39
CA GLY A 118 -3.55 -14.80 -1.55
C GLY A 118 -3.57 -16.30 -1.31
N LYS A 119 -2.82 -17.07 -2.10
CA LYS A 119 -2.84 -18.55 -2.02
C LYS A 119 -2.11 -19.07 -0.79
N LEU A 120 -0.88 -18.61 -0.55
CA LEU A 120 -0.07 -19.06 0.58
C LEU A 120 -0.42 -18.33 1.90
N GLY A 121 -1.07 -17.17 1.83
CA GLY A 121 -1.45 -16.41 3.02
C GLY A 121 -0.27 -15.80 3.78
N CYS A 122 0.90 -15.64 3.15
CA CYS A 122 2.13 -15.24 3.82
C CYS A 122 2.20 -13.77 4.27
N CYS A 123 1.19 -12.96 3.94
CA CYS A 123 1.13 -11.53 4.32
C CYS A 123 0.31 -11.28 5.60
N ASN A 124 0.08 -12.31 6.43
CA ASN A 124 -0.88 -12.24 7.53
C ASN A 124 -0.37 -11.51 8.80
N ASP A 125 0.93 -11.22 8.90
CA ASP A 125 1.49 -10.46 10.04
C ASP A 125 0.94 -9.03 10.13
N ARG A 126 0.47 -8.46 9.01
CA ARG A 126 -0.19 -7.15 8.98
C ARG A 126 -1.56 -7.10 9.65
N LYS A 127 -2.18 -8.22 10.01
CA LYS A 127 -3.45 -8.22 10.76
C LYS A 127 -3.28 -7.98 12.27
N LYS A 128 -2.04 -7.94 12.78
CA LYS A 128 -1.76 -7.94 14.22
C LYS A 128 -1.55 -6.58 14.92
N PRO A 129 -1.33 -5.42 14.27
CA PRO A 129 -1.26 -4.15 15.01
C PRO A 129 -2.61 -3.45 15.26
N GLU A 130 -3.74 -4.02 14.79
CA GLU A 130 -5.07 -3.42 14.97
C GLU A 130 -5.40 -3.15 16.44
N LEU A 131 -5.02 -4.05 17.35
CA LEU A 131 -5.39 -3.91 18.76
C LEU A 131 -4.70 -2.71 19.42
N ILE A 132 -3.42 -2.47 19.13
CA ILE A 132 -2.66 -1.34 19.69
C ILE A 132 -3.17 -0.02 19.09
N PHE A 133 -3.49 -0.03 17.80
CA PHE A 133 -4.08 1.12 17.11
C PHE A 133 -5.49 1.46 17.63
N LEU A 134 -6.32 0.44 17.86
CA LEU A 134 -7.66 0.59 18.44
C LEU A 134 -7.60 1.11 19.87
N LEU A 135 -6.70 0.59 20.70
CA LEU A 135 -6.54 1.04 22.09
C LEU A 135 -6.07 2.49 22.16
N SER A 136 -5.09 2.88 21.33
CA SER A 136 -4.57 4.25 21.30
C SER A 136 -5.61 5.26 20.80
N SER A 137 -6.33 4.94 19.71
CA SER A 137 -7.40 5.80 19.19
C SER A 137 -8.58 5.94 20.17
N ALA A 138 -8.97 4.86 20.85
CA ALA A 138 -10.00 4.89 21.89
C ALA A 138 -9.56 5.75 23.09
N ALA A 139 -8.32 5.61 23.56
CA ALA A 139 -7.79 6.39 24.67
C ALA A 139 -7.80 7.91 24.37
N VAL A 140 -7.35 8.31 23.18
CA VAL A 140 -7.38 9.72 22.74
C VAL A 140 -8.82 10.25 22.67
N SER A 141 -9.75 9.44 22.18
CA SER A 141 -11.17 9.82 22.07
C SER A 141 -11.82 10.01 23.44
N ILE A 142 -11.58 9.09 24.38
CA ILE A 142 -12.09 9.16 25.75
C ILE A 142 -11.50 10.36 26.48
N LEU A 143 -10.19 10.60 26.35
CA LEU A 143 -9.51 11.74 26.98
C LEU A 143 -10.11 13.07 26.51
N SER A 144 -10.38 13.17 25.20
CA SER A 144 -11.02 14.34 24.59
C SER A 144 -12.43 14.55 25.17
N ALA A 145 -13.25 13.49 25.26
CA ALA A 145 -14.60 13.57 25.82
C ALA A 145 -14.59 13.97 27.31
N LEU A 146 -13.70 13.38 28.11
CA LEU A 146 -13.55 13.72 29.53
C LEU A 146 -13.13 15.17 29.74
N PHE A 147 -12.24 15.70 28.90
CA PHE A 147 -11.85 17.10 28.94
C PHE A 147 -13.05 18.04 28.77
N TYR A 148 -13.91 17.78 27.77
CA TYR A 148 -15.10 18.60 27.55
C TYR A 148 -16.13 18.46 28.68
N LEU A 149 -16.34 17.25 29.21
CA LEU A 149 -17.24 17.02 30.35
C LEU A 149 -16.76 17.75 31.60
N MET A 150 -15.45 17.71 31.89
CA MET A 150 -14.87 18.45 33.00
C MET A 150 -15.01 19.96 32.79
N ALA A 151 -14.71 20.48 31.60
CA ALA A 151 -14.88 21.90 31.28
C ALA A 151 -16.34 22.36 31.47
N TYR A 152 -17.31 21.55 31.04
CA TYR A 152 -18.73 21.80 31.27
C TYR A 152 -19.10 21.79 32.77
N ALA A 153 -18.63 20.79 33.52
CA ALA A 153 -18.90 20.71 34.96
C ALA A 153 -18.31 21.91 35.72
N PHE A 154 -17.06 22.30 35.44
CA PHE A 154 -16.41 23.45 36.10
C PHE A 154 -17.10 24.79 35.75
N THR A 155 -17.51 24.99 34.51
CA THR A 155 -18.23 26.21 34.11
C THR A 155 -19.63 26.28 34.75
N THR A 156 -20.33 25.16 34.86
CA THR A 156 -21.64 25.08 35.53
C THR A 156 -21.52 25.36 37.04
N LYS A 157 -20.52 24.76 37.71
CA LYS A 157 -20.25 25.03 39.13
C LYS A 157 -19.87 26.49 39.38
N ARG A 158 -19.10 27.13 38.49
CA ARG A 158 -18.79 28.56 38.58
C ARG A 158 -20.04 29.42 38.41
N LYS A 159 -20.93 29.09 37.47
CA LYS A 159 -22.22 29.80 37.31
C LYS A 159 -23.09 29.71 38.56
N GLN A 160 -23.23 28.53 39.18
CA GLN A 160 -23.96 28.36 40.45
C GLN A 160 -23.35 29.16 41.60
N LYS A 161 -22.03 29.19 41.74
CA LYS A 161 -21.37 30.04 42.76
C LYS A 161 -21.63 31.53 42.54
N LEU A 162 -21.63 31.99 41.29
CA LEU A 162 -21.89 33.39 40.95
C LEU A 162 -23.37 33.75 41.15
N THR A 163 -24.32 32.87 40.84
CA THR A 163 -25.75 33.12 41.12
C THR A 163 -26.05 33.09 42.61
N SER A 164 -25.48 32.16 43.38
CA SER A 164 -25.59 32.15 44.85
C SER A 164 -24.99 33.39 45.48
N SER A 165 -23.78 33.79 45.05
CA SER A 165 -23.12 35.01 45.56
C SER A 165 -23.84 36.29 45.14
N LYS A 166 -24.43 36.34 43.94
CA LYS A 166 -25.33 37.45 43.55
C LYS A 166 -26.62 37.45 44.36
N TYR A 167 -27.20 36.29 44.68
CA TYR A 167 -28.40 36.18 45.52
C TYR A 167 -28.10 36.66 46.95
N ASP A 168 -26.99 36.22 47.55
CA ASP A 168 -26.55 36.69 48.87
C ASP A 168 -26.21 38.18 48.85
N GLY A 169 -25.53 38.68 47.81
CA GLY A 169 -25.23 40.10 47.64
C GLY A 169 -26.46 40.99 47.37
N ALA A 170 -27.52 40.45 46.75
CA ALA A 170 -28.80 41.13 46.58
C ALA A 170 -29.61 41.17 47.89
N LYS A 171 -29.59 40.07 48.66
CA LYS A 171 -30.23 39.97 49.97
C LYS A 171 -29.59 40.94 50.99
N VAL A 172 -28.27 41.08 50.97
CA VAL A 172 -27.54 42.06 51.81
C VAL A 172 -27.86 43.51 51.43
N ARG A 173 -28.13 43.80 50.14
CA ARG A 173 -28.51 45.15 49.69
C ARG A 173 -29.93 45.53 50.09
N GLN A 174 -30.85 44.57 50.20
CA GLN A 174 -32.24 44.83 50.58
C GLN A 174 -32.42 45.12 52.09
N PHE A 175 -31.46 44.74 52.94
CA PHE A 175 -31.44 45.06 54.37
C PHE A 175 -30.76 46.41 54.72
N ARG A 176 -30.22 47.15 53.74
CA ARG A 176 -29.54 48.44 53.93
C ARG A 176 -30.35 49.65 53.45
N GLY A 177 -31.68 49.54 53.47
CA GLY A 177 -32.58 50.51 52.82
C GLY A 177 -33.60 51.23 53.71
N ASN A 178 -33.61 51.07 55.03
CA ASN A 178 -34.54 51.79 55.92
C ASN A 178 -33.84 52.21 57.23
N CYS A 179 -33.31 53.43 57.26
CA CYS A 179 -33.09 54.19 58.49
C CYS A 179 -33.22 55.69 58.17
N PHE A 180 -34.28 56.29 58.74
CA PHE A 180 -34.66 57.70 58.86
C PHE A 180 -34.89 58.52 57.58
#